data_AF-A0A803R5H3-F1
#
_entry.id   AF-A0A803R5H3-F1
#
_cell.length_a   1.000
_cell.length_b   1.000
_cell.length_c   1.000
_cell.angle_alpha   90.00
_cell.angle_beta   90.00
_cell.angle_gamma   90.00
#
_symmetry.space_group_name_H-M   'P 1'
#
loop_
_entity.id
_entity.type
_entity.pdbx_description
1 polymer ?
#
loop_
_entity_poly.entity_id
_entity_poly.type
_entity_poly.pdbx_seq_one_letter_code
_entity_poly.pdbx_strand_id
1 'polypeptide(L)'
;MLPDEAPSHSDQHHNQFAFKFHAKKETVEKVCGIVKKQLALGDDQELSAESKFSDLGADSLDTVEIVMGLEEAFDISVEEDSAQSITTVQEAADLIEDLIEKKA
;
A
#
# COMPACT_ATOMS: atom_id res chain seq x y z
N MET A 1 43.23 28.72 -0.28
CA MET A 1 42.20 27.91 0.39
C MET A 1 40.86 28.45 -0.07
N LEU A 2 40.29 27.83 -1.11
CA LEU A 2 38.94 28.12 -1.56
C LEU A 2 38.00 27.17 -0.79
N PRO A 3 36.84 27.62 -0.30
CA PRO A 3 35.79 26.71 0.14
C PRO A 3 35.15 26.07 -1.10
N ASP A 4 35.18 24.75 -1.18
CA ASP A 4 34.55 23.95 -2.22
C ASP A 4 33.04 23.85 -1.94
N GLU A 5 32.24 24.24 -2.93
CA GLU A 5 30.79 23.98 -3.11
C GLU A 5 30.43 22.49 -2.84
N ALA A 6 29.24 22.04 -2.44
CA ALA A 6 27.91 22.60 -2.19
C ALA A 6 27.16 21.57 -1.31
N PRO A 7 26.06 21.93 -0.63
CA PRO A 7 25.19 20.96 0.02
C PRO A 7 24.39 20.19 -1.04
N SER A 8 24.64 18.89 -1.18
CA SER A 8 23.80 17.99 -1.97
C SER A 8 22.40 17.93 -1.36
N HIS A 9 21.50 18.77 -1.86
CA HIS A 9 20.07 18.55 -1.76
C HIS A 9 19.73 17.29 -2.56
N SER A 10 19.44 16.22 -1.86
CA SER A 10 18.48 15.25 -2.36
C SER A 10 17.34 15.33 -1.36
N ASP A 11 16.49 16.31 -1.62
CA ASP A 11 15.15 16.43 -1.07
C ASP A 11 14.49 15.05 -1.08
N GLN A 12 14.55 14.37 0.06
CA GLN A 12 13.59 13.33 0.35
C GLN A 12 12.28 14.05 0.63
N HIS A 13 11.57 14.39 -0.45
CA HIS A 13 10.11 14.47 -0.41
C HIS A 13 9.61 13.04 -0.12
N HIS A 14 9.82 12.56 1.10
CA HIS A 14 8.90 11.63 1.72
C HIS A 14 7.63 12.44 1.90
N ASN A 15 6.84 12.48 0.83
CA ASN A 15 5.52 13.05 0.85
C ASN A 15 4.80 12.27 1.94
N GLN A 16 4.62 12.93 3.08
CA GLN A 16 3.92 12.42 4.24
C GLN A 16 2.46 12.35 3.81
N PHE A 17 2.11 11.33 3.04
CA PHE A 17 0.73 10.93 2.82
C PHE A 17 0.21 10.58 4.20
N ALA A 18 -0.43 11.56 4.82
CA ALA A 18 -1.20 11.37 6.04
C ALA A 18 -2.41 10.51 5.66
N PHE A 19 -2.19 9.20 5.49
CA PHE A 19 -3.24 8.22 5.39
C PHE A 19 -4.08 8.39 6.64
N LYS A 20 -5.26 8.96 6.46
CA LYS A 20 -6.21 9.08 7.56
C LYS A 20 -6.66 7.67 7.85
N PHE A 21 -6.38 7.19 9.07
CA PHE A 21 -6.90 5.93 9.60
C PHE A 21 -8.43 5.95 9.57
N HIS A 22 -9.03 5.53 8.47
CA HIS A 22 -10.48 5.58 8.25
C HIS A 22 -11.01 4.40 7.41
N ALA A 23 -10.15 3.49 6.96
CA ALA A 23 -10.62 2.35 6.19
C ALA A 23 -11.69 1.56 6.93
N LYS A 24 -12.81 1.29 6.25
CA LYS A 24 -13.87 0.48 6.83
C LYS A 24 -13.33 -0.93 7.05
N LYS A 25 -13.84 -1.58 8.10
CA LYS A 25 -13.51 -2.99 8.40
C LYS A 25 -13.75 -3.90 7.19
N GLU A 26 -14.80 -3.65 6.42
CA GLU A 26 -15.11 -4.37 5.19
C GLU A 26 -14.01 -4.23 4.12
N THR A 27 -13.43 -3.03 3.98
CA THR A 27 -12.35 -2.76 3.04
C THR A 27 -11.09 -3.51 3.45
N VAL A 28 -10.72 -3.46 4.73
CA VAL A 28 -9.60 -4.23 5.28
C VAL A 28 -9.80 -5.73 5.05
N GLU A 29 -11.00 -6.26 5.31
CA GLU A 29 -11.32 -7.67 5.09
C GLU A 29 -11.20 -8.07 3.61
N LYS A 30 -11.66 -7.21 2.69
CA LYS A 30 -11.50 -7.41 1.24
C LYS A 30 -10.03 -7.38 0.81
N VAL A 31 -9.25 -6.41 1.30
CA VAL A 31 -7.81 -6.31 1.04
C VAL A 31 -7.11 -7.58 1.50
N CYS A 32 -7.38 -8.02 2.74
CA CYS A 32 -6.86 -9.29 3.27
C CYS A 32 -7.20 -10.46 2.35
N GLY A 33 -8.45 -10.57 1.88
CA GLY A 33 -8.87 -11.64 0.98
C GLY A 33 -8.10 -11.65 -0.34
N ILE A 34 -7.87 -10.48 -0.93
CA ILE A 34 -7.10 -10.33 -2.18
C ILE A 34 -5.64 -10.71 -1.95
N VAL A 35 -5.03 -10.21 -0.88
CA VAL A 35 -3.64 -10.52 -0.51
C VAL A 35 -3.46 -12.02 -0.27
N LYS A 36 -4.37 -12.67 0.48
CA LYS A 36 -4.33 -14.14 0.67
C LYS A 36 -4.39 -14.88 -0.65
N LYS A 37 -5.26 -14.44 -1.56
CA LYS A 37 -5.44 -15.09 -2.86
C LYS A 37 -4.19 -14.95 -3.73
N GLN A 38 -3.59 -13.77 -3.81
CA GLN A 38 -2.39 -13.53 -4.62
C GLN A 38 -1.17 -14.26 -4.05
N LEU A 39 -0.96 -14.17 -2.73
CA LEU A 39 0.15 -14.84 -2.06
C LEU A 39 -0.09 -16.33 -1.78
N ALA A 40 -1.21 -16.89 -2.26
CA ALA A 40 -1.64 -18.27 -2.00
C ALA A 40 -1.56 -18.67 -0.51
N LEU A 41 -1.87 -17.73 0.40
CA LEU A 41 -1.86 -17.97 1.83
C LEU A 41 -3.05 -18.85 2.21
N GLY A 42 -2.80 -19.81 3.11
CA GLY A 42 -3.86 -20.66 3.65
C GLY A 42 -4.90 -19.86 4.46
N ASP A 43 -6.11 -20.40 4.57
CA ASP A 43 -7.17 -19.80 5.38
C ASP A 43 -6.76 -19.61 6.85
N ASP A 44 -5.88 -20.50 7.33
CA ASP A 44 -5.30 -20.50 8.67
C ASP A 44 -4.35 -19.32 8.93
N GLN A 45 -3.86 -18.66 7.88
CA GLN A 45 -3.00 -17.49 8.01
C GLN A 45 -3.85 -16.30 8.46
N GLU A 46 -3.71 -15.90 9.72
CA GLU A 46 -4.37 -14.71 10.21
C GLU A 46 -3.68 -13.47 9.63
N LEU A 47 -4.47 -12.64 8.93
CA LEU A 47 -4.04 -11.33 8.44
C LEU A 47 -4.71 -10.28 9.29
N SER A 48 -3.91 -9.37 9.82
CA SER A 48 -4.36 -8.21 10.54
C SER A 48 -4.08 -6.96 9.72
N ALA A 49 -4.68 -5.84 10.09
CA ALA A 49 -4.40 -4.58 9.43
C ALA A 49 -2.92 -4.16 9.59
N GLU A 50 -2.28 -4.55 10.69
CA GLU A 50 -0.85 -4.29 10.95
C GLU A 50 0.09 -5.26 10.22
N SER A 51 -0.46 -6.28 9.54
CA SER A 51 0.35 -7.24 8.79
C SER A 51 1.03 -6.55 7.61
N LYS A 52 2.35 -6.71 7.53
CA LYS A 52 3.16 -6.21 6.42
C LYS A 52 3.21 -7.19 5.28
N PHE A 53 3.13 -6.72 4.04
CA PHE A 53 3.22 -7.59 2.87
C PHE A 53 4.54 -8.35 2.81
N SER A 54 5.66 -7.70 3.18
CA SER A 54 6.96 -8.35 3.28
C SER A 54 6.99 -9.52 4.27
N ASP A 55 6.26 -9.41 5.38
CA ASP A 55 6.23 -10.45 6.42
C ASP A 55 5.36 -11.64 5.99
N LEU A 56 4.44 -11.41 5.04
CA LEU A 56 3.64 -12.43 4.39
C LEU A 56 4.37 -13.12 3.24
N GLY A 57 5.59 -12.69 2.93
CA GLY A 57 6.40 -13.22 1.84
C GLY A 57 6.09 -12.61 0.48
N ALA A 58 5.38 -11.48 0.42
CA ALA A 58 5.19 -10.75 -0.83
C ALA A 58 6.52 -10.18 -1.31
N ASP A 59 6.88 -10.49 -2.56
CA ASP A 59 7.98 -9.84 -3.25
C ASP A 59 7.50 -8.60 -4.04
N SER A 60 8.41 -7.99 -4.81
CA SER A 60 8.09 -6.82 -5.63
C SER A 60 7.09 -7.12 -6.75
N LEU A 61 7.08 -8.34 -7.29
CA LEU A 61 6.13 -8.77 -8.32
C LEU A 61 4.75 -9.04 -7.68
N ASP A 62 4.73 -9.73 -6.54
CA ASP A 62 3.50 -9.99 -5.78
C ASP A 62 2.82 -8.67 -5.40
N THR A 63 3.60 -7.66 -4.99
CA THR A 63 3.07 -6.33 -4.65
C THR A 63 2.36 -5.68 -5.85
N VAL A 64 2.91 -5.81 -7.05
CA VAL A 64 2.27 -5.32 -8.29
C VAL A 64 0.98 -6.09 -8.56
N GLU A 65 0.98 -7.41 -8.43
CA GLU A 65 -0.22 -8.24 -8.64
C GLU A 65 -1.32 -7.98 -7.59
N ILE A 66 -0.94 -7.72 -6.34
CA ILE A 66 -1.85 -7.31 -5.27
C ILE A 66 -2.48 -5.97 -5.63
N VAL A 67 -1.68 -4.95 -5.97
CA VAL A 67 -2.18 -3.61 -6.30
C VAL A 67 -3.12 -3.67 -7.50
N MET A 68 -2.76 -4.39 -8.58
CA MET A 68 -3.64 -4.58 -9.73
C MET A 68 -4.97 -5.27 -9.34
N GLY A 69 -4.92 -6.26 -8.44
CA GLY A 69 -6.13 -6.92 -7.93
C GLY A 69 -7.00 -6.00 -7.08
N LEU A 70 -6.39 -5.10 -6.31
CA LEU A 70 -7.10 -4.07 -5.54
C LEU A 70 -7.75 -3.04 -6.47
N GLU A 71 -7.04 -2.56 -7.48
CA GLU A 71 -7.58 -1.65 -8.50
C GLU A 71 -8.82 -2.23 -9.19
N GLU A 72 -8.75 -3.49 -9.63
CA GLU A 72 -9.87 -4.17 -10.27
C GLU A 72 -11.04 -4.42 -9.30
N ALA A 73 -10.76 -4.86 -8.06
CA ALA A 73 -11.80 -5.19 -7.09
C ALA A 73 -12.59 -3.99 -6.58
N PHE A 74 -11.93 -2.83 -6.47
CA PHE A 74 -12.54 -1.59 -5.97
C PHE A 74 -12.84 -0.59 -7.09
N ASP A 75 -12.50 -0.90 -8.33
CA ASP A 75 -12.61 -0.02 -9.49
C ASP A 75 -11.93 1.34 -9.20
N ILE A 76 -10.66 1.29 -8.78
CA ILE A 76 -9.84 2.47 -8.47
C ILE A 76 -8.56 2.46 -9.32
N SER A 77 -7.82 3.57 -9.29
CA SER A 77 -6.47 3.64 -9.84
C SER A 77 -5.51 4.12 -8.76
N VAL A 78 -4.48 3.32 -8.52
CA VAL A 78 -3.44 3.57 -7.54
C VAL A 78 -2.18 4.03 -8.27
N GLU A 79 -1.68 5.21 -7.92
CA GLU A 79 -0.42 5.72 -8.48
C GLU A 79 0.75 4.84 -8.03
N GLU A 80 1.73 4.65 -8.91
CA GLU A 80 2.91 3.80 -8.66
C GLU A 80 3.66 4.22 -7.39
N ASP A 81 3.86 5.53 -7.19
CA ASP A 81 4.49 6.07 -5.97
C ASP A 81 3.70 5.73 -4.70
N SER A 82 2.35 5.75 -4.79
CA SER A 82 1.50 5.38 -3.66
C SER A 82 1.61 3.88 -3.40
N ALA A 83 1.52 3.04 -4.44
CA ALA A 83 1.70 1.59 -4.34
C ALA A 83 3.03 1.19 -3.69
N GLN A 84 4.14 1.83 -4.09
CA GLN A 84 5.47 1.58 -3.52
C GLN A 84 5.59 2.04 -2.04
N SER A 85 4.75 2.98 -1.61
CA SER A 85 4.72 3.46 -0.23
C SER A 85 3.90 2.56 0.71
N ILE A 86 3.07 1.66 0.16
CA ILE A 86 2.23 0.77 0.96
C ILE A 86 3.10 -0.38 1.48
N THR A 87 3.17 -0.51 2.80
CA THR A 87 3.90 -1.60 3.45
C THR A 87 2.98 -2.57 4.20
N THR A 88 1.81 -2.09 4.61
CA THR A 88 0.84 -2.83 5.44
C THR A 88 -0.53 -2.94 4.79
N VAL A 89 -1.31 -3.92 5.24
CA VAL A 89 -2.72 -4.08 4.86
C VAL A 89 -3.54 -2.83 5.20
N GLN A 90 -3.30 -2.21 6.37
CA GLN A 90 -4.02 -1.01 6.79
C GLN A 90 -3.76 0.15 5.84
N GLU A 91 -2.50 0.42 5.49
CA GLU A 91 -2.14 1.49 4.54
C GLU A 91 -2.79 1.27 3.17
N ALA A 92 -2.83 0.03 2.70
CA ALA A 92 -3.51 -0.32 1.46
C ALA A 92 -5.01 0.00 1.54
N ALA A 93 -5.65 -0.43 2.63
CA ALA A 93 -7.07 -0.22 2.84
C ALA A 93 -7.43 1.26 2.98
N ASP A 94 -6.61 2.04 3.69
CA ASP A 94 -6.80 3.48 3.85
C ASP A 94 -6.67 4.20 2.50
N LEU A 95 -5.65 3.86 1.70
CA LEU A 95 -5.48 4.40 0.36
C LEU A 95 -6.70 4.11 -0.54
N ILE A 96 -7.20 2.88 -0.50
CA ILE A 96 -8.36 2.45 -1.29
C ILE A 96 -9.58 3.29 -0.95
N GLU A 97 -9.87 3.49 0.34
CA GLU A 97 -11.01 4.30 0.76
C GLU A 97 -10.87 5.76 0.37
N ASP A 98 -9.68 6.34 0.52
CA ASP A 98 -9.39 7.70 0.05
C ASP A 98 -9.62 7.84 -1.47
N LEU A 99 -9.27 6.81 -2.26
CA LEU A 99 -9.48 6.80 -3.71
C LEU A 99 -10.95 6.62 -4.10
N ILE A 100 -11.67 5.75 -3.39
CA ILE A 100 -13.12 5.55 -3.58
C ILE A 100 -13.86 6.86 -3.27
N GLU A 101 -13.52 7.54 -2.18
CA GLU A 101 -14.12 8.83 -1.81
C GLU A 101 -13.81 9.92 -2.85
N LYS A 102 -12.60 9.94 -3.41
CA LYS A 102 -12.22 10.90 -4.47
C LYS A 102 -12.88 10.60 -5.82
N LYS A 103 -13.27 9.36 -6.07
CA LYS A 103 -13.95 8.93 -7.31
C LYS A 103 -15.47 9.18 -7.26
N ALA A 104 -16.06 9.23 -6.06
CA ALA A 104 -17.48 9.49 -5.84
C ALA A 104 -17.89 10.96 -6.06
#